data_AF-A0A9W6WQD5-F1
#
_entry.id   AF-A0A9W6WQD5-F1
#
_cell.length_a   1.000
_cell.length_b   1.000
_cell.length_c   1.000
_cell.angle_alpha   90.00
_cell.angle_beta   90.00
_cell.angle_gamma   90.00
#
_symmetry.space_group_name_H-M   'P 1'
#
loop_
_entity.id
_entity.type
_entity.pdbx_description
1 polymer ?
#
loop_
_entity_poly.entity_id
_entity_poly.type
_entity_poly.pdbx_seq_one_letter_code
_entity_poly.pdbx_strand_id
1 'polypeptide(L)'
;MGVSRVVSTSVREEPASPTQAADQQVAPAPRTLRRASPRSYAACFSPSTVAFVSVAVIILDWDDTILPNTHLAKLGFSSEDEAFEVPDHCVPVLEELSKEVENFLNACLKIGTCCIVTNGLTGWVERSCQRFLPNVVPLVEQMTVVSARSNFESVFPDRPIEWKIAVYRDLLAKRGFLQEPPVETHGVYVQQQERQPQQVIALGDSQVDRCAIQYVARRTPNTQLKSIKLLDNPSMTQLQKQLHLLGVFLVQLSGHDEPLDLELSNEMLQ
;
A
#
# COMPACT_ATOMS: atom_id res chain seq x y z
N MET A 1 -42.71 -35.83 12.17
CA MET A 1 -43.47 -34.69 12.76
C MET A 1 -42.46 -33.56 12.89
N GLY A 2 -42.39 -32.62 11.94
CA GLY A 2 -43.22 -31.41 11.89
C GLY A 2 -42.42 -30.25 12.51
N VAL A 3 -42.37 -29.01 12.01
CA VAL A 3 -43.04 -28.33 10.90
C VAL A 3 -42.14 -27.14 10.50
N SER A 4 -42.06 -26.87 9.20
CA SER A 4 -41.40 -25.73 8.56
C SER A 4 -42.18 -24.42 8.78
N ARG A 5 -41.51 -23.27 8.92
CA ARG A 5 -42.14 -21.95 8.76
C ARG A 5 -41.27 -21.03 7.90
N VAL A 6 -41.78 -20.80 6.69
CA VAL A 6 -41.43 -19.74 5.76
C VAL A 6 -42.26 -18.51 6.10
N VAL A 7 -41.68 -17.31 6.06
CA VAL A 7 -42.43 -16.06 6.00
C VAL A 7 -41.92 -15.25 4.80
N SER A 8 -42.79 -15.11 3.81
CA SER A 8 -42.69 -14.19 2.68
C SER A 8 -43.44 -12.91 3.00
N THR A 9 -42.91 -11.74 2.62
CA THR A 9 -43.72 -10.54 2.42
C THR A 9 -43.25 -9.76 1.21
N SER A 10 -44.11 -9.76 0.20
CA SER A 10 -44.09 -9.03 -1.07
C SER A 10 -44.48 -7.56 -0.89
N VAL A 11 -43.77 -6.64 -1.56
CA VAL A 11 -44.15 -5.22 -1.68
C VAL A 11 -44.74 -4.98 -3.07
N ARG A 12 -45.91 -4.31 -3.11
CA ARG A 12 -46.72 -3.99 -4.28
C ARG A 12 -46.31 -2.64 -4.89
N GLU A 13 -46.44 -2.52 -6.21
CA GLU A 13 -46.28 -1.31 -7.03
C GLU A 13 -47.61 -0.53 -7.26
N GLU A 14 -47.43 0.75 -7.67
CA GLU A 14 -48.30 1.66 -8.46
C GLU A 14 -49.46 2.45 -7.77
N PRO A 15 -49.94 3.62 -8.30
CA PRO A 15 -49.54 4.42 -9.48
C PRO A 15 -49.47 5.97 -9.25
N ALA A 16 -49.36 6.74 -10.35
CA ALA A 16 -48.97 8.15 -10.53
C ALA A 16 -50.08 9.26 -10.52
N SER A 17 -49.62 10.52 -10.32
CA SER A 17 -50.08 11.86 -10.84
C SER A 17 -51.48 12.42 -10.46
N PRO A 18 -51.71 13.78 -10.32
CA PRO A 18 -51.50 14.80 -11.38
C PRO A 18 -51.12 16.28 -11.01
N THR A 19 -50.51 16.93 -12.02
CA THR A 19 -50.55 18.31 -12.60
C THR A 19 -51.14 19.55 -11.87
N GLN A 20 -50.43 20.70 -11.95
CA GLN A 20 -50.86 22.04 -12.46
C GLN A 20 -49.68 23.06 -12.43
N ALA A 21 -49.23 23.60 -13.58
CA ALA A 21 -49.46 24.96 -14.14
C ALA A 21 -48.81 26.11 -13.33
N ALA A 22 -48.25 27.21 -13.85
CA ALA A 22 -47.73 27.70 -15.13
C ALA A 22 -47.46 29.21 -14.85
N ASP A 23 -46.29 29.77 -15.16
CA ASP A 23 -46.17 31.23 -15.25
C ASP A 23 -45.16 31.65 -16.31
N GLN A 24 -45.58 32.60 -17.14
CA GLN A 24 -44.94 33.03 -18.38
C GLN A 24 -44.05 34.24 -18.14
N GLN A 25 -42.87 34.30 -18.78
CA GLN A 25 -42.24 35.60 -19.08
C GLN A 25 -41.35 35.56 -20.35
N VAL A 26 -41.92 36.22 -21.36
CA VAL A 26 -41.44 36.91 -22.58
C VAL A 26 -39.92 37.03 -22.85
N ALA A 27 -39.53 36.72 -24.08
CA ALA A 27 -38.20 36.88 -24.68
C ALA A 27 -37.95 38.28 -25.31
N PRO A 28 -36.68 38.73 -25.45
CA PRO A 28 -36.32 39.78 -26.40
C PRO A 28 -35.40 39.33 -27.55
N ALA A 29 -35.46 40.14 -28.62
CA ALA A 29 -35.00 39.96 -30.01
C ALA A 29 -33.46 40.00 -30.23
N PRO A 30 -32.95 39.71 -31.46
CA PRO A 30 -31.56 39.30 -31.67
C PRO A 30 -30.60 40.49 -31.80
N ARG A 31 -29.41 40.37 -31.17
CA ARG A 31 -28.30 41.32 -31.33
C ARG A 31 -27.39 40.90 -32.49
N THR A 32 -27.07 41.90 -33.30
CA THR A 32 -26.26 41.87 -34.52
C THR A 32 -24.83 41.35 -34.28
N LEU A 33 -24.39 40.45 -35.18
CA LEU A 33 -23.03 39.92 -35.26
C LEU A 33 -22.02 41.04 -35.53
N ARG A 34 -21.17 41.33 -34.55
CA ARG A 34 -20.05 42.26 -34.68
C ARG A 34 -18.80 41.48 -35.07
N ARG A 35 -18.19 41.89 -36.19
CA ARG A 35 -16.99 41.34 -36.83
C ARG A 35 -15.84 41.16 -35.82
N ALA A 36 -15.36 39.93 -35.66
CA ALA A 36 -14.15 39.63 -34.87
C ALA A 36 -12.89 40.10 -35.63
N SER A 37 -11.99 40.77 -34.92
CA SER A 37 -10.62 41.06 -35.36
C SER A 37 -9.71 39.85 -35.05
N PRO A 38 -8.68 39.57 -35.86
CA PRO A 38 -7.81 38.43 -35.64
C PRO A 38 -6.88 38.72 -34.45
N ARG A 39 -7.14 38.09 -33.30
CA ARG A 39 -6.16 38.00 -32.22
C ARG A 39 -5.18 36.89 -32.57
N SER A 40 -3.89 37.25 -32.59
CA SER A 40 -2.75 36.37 -32.75
C SER A 40 -2.81 35.18 -31.80
N TYR A 41 -2.79 33.97 -32.34
CA TYR A 41 -2.46 32.76 -31.58
C TYR A 41 -0.96 32.78 -31.26
N ALA A 42 -0.58 33.49 -30.21
CA ALA A 42 0.65 33.17 -29.50
C ALA A 42 0.30 31.99 -28.58
N ALA A 43 0.68 30.79 -29.01
CA ALA A 43 0.64 29.60 -28.16
C ALA A 43 1.50 29.90 -26.92
N CYS A 44 0.85 30.17 -25.80
CA CYS A 44 1.50 30.08 -24.51
C CYS A 44 1.77 28.60 -24.28
N PHE A 45 2.97 28.16 -24.64
CA PHE A 45 3.53 26.93 -24.10
C PHE A 45 3.69 27.15 -22.60
N SER A 46 2.66 26.77 -21.83
CA SER A 46 2.87 26.48 -20.42
C SER A 46 3.89 25.35 -20.38
N PRO A 47 5.02 25.50 -19.68
CA PRO A 47 5.84 24.34 -19.36
C PRO A 47 4.89 23.37 -18.65
N SER A 48 4.72 22.17 -19.19
CA SER A 48 4.05 21.09 -18.48
C SER A 48 4.64 21.06 -17.08
N THR A 49 3.85 21.42 -16.07
CA THR A 49 4.25 21.26 -14.68
C THR A 49 4.60 19.79 -14.54
N VAL A 50 5.89 19.48 -14.47
CA VAL A 50 6.33 18.17 -14.02
C VAL A 50 5.75 18.08 -12.62
N ALA A 51 4.62 17.37 -12.49
CA ALA A 51 4.05 17.10 -11.19
C ALA A 51 5.19 16.51 -10.38
N PHE A 52 5.56 17.17 -9.28
CA PHE A 52 6.46 16.57 -8.31
C PHE A 52 5.76 15.30 -7.85
N VAL A 53 6.16 14.15 -8.38
CA VAL A 53 5.67 12.86 -7.91
C VAL A 53 6.23 12.78 -6.50
N SER A 54 5.36 12.98 -5.50
CA SER A 54 5.75 12.78 -4.11
C SER A 54 6.27 11.35 -4.00
N VAL A 55 7.56 11.20 -3.71
CA VAL A 55 8.20 9.89 -3.58
C VAL A 55 7.50 9.13 -2.46
N ALA A 56 6.92 7.98 -2.78
CA ALA A 56 6.18 7.18 -1.81
C ALA A 56 7.12 6.58 -0.76
N VAL A 57 6.64 6.44 0.47
CA VAL A 57 7.28 5.54 1.46
C VAL A 57 6.62 4.17 1.33
N ILE A 58 7.42 3.17 0.98
CA ILE A 58 6.95 1.79 0.82
C ILE A 58 7.42 0.99 2.01
N ILE A 59 6.47 0.37 2.71
CA ILE A 59 6.71 -0.49 3.86
C ILE A 59 6.36 -1.91 3.45
N LEU A 60 7.33 -2.81 3.58
CA LEU A 60 7.23 -4.22 3.22
C LEU A 60 7.39 -5.05 4.49
N ASP A 61 6.47 -5.95 4.77
CA ASP A 61 6.82 -7.09 5.64
C ASP A 61 7.74 -8.06 4.88
N TRP A 62 8.41 -8.95 5.61
CA TRP A 62 9.33 -9.92 5.04
C TRP A 62 8.73 -11.33 4.99
N ASP A 63 8.40 -11.86 6.17
CA ASP A 63 7.89 -13.21 6.34
C ASP A 63 6.51 -13.35 5.69
N ASP A 64 6.34 -14.40 4.89
CA ASP A 64 5.14 -14.71 4.09
C ASP A 64 4.65 -13.59 3.15
N THR A 65 5.44 -12.51 3.00
CA THR A 65 5.17 -11.34 2.17
C THR A 65 6.16 -11.21 1.02
N ILE A 66 7.46 -11.40 1.29
CA ILE A 66 8.56 -11.40 0.30
C ILE A 66 9.23 -12.77 0.26
N LEU A 67 9.37 -13.42 1.42
CA LEU A 67 9.86 -14.77 1.58
C LEU A 67 8.72 -15.66 2.09
N PRO A 68 8.38 -16.79 1.46
CA PRO A 68 7.27 -17.66 1.88
C PRO A 68 7.71 -18.54 3.06
N ASN A 69 8.08 -17.89 4.17
CA ASN A 69 8.73 -18.48 5.33
C ASN A 69 7.95 -19.68 5.90
N THR A 70 6.63 -19.55 6.05
CA THR A 70 5.81 -20.66 6.55
C THR A 70 5.76 -21.84 5.58
N HIS A 71 5.80 -21.58 4.28
CA HIS A 71 5.86 -22.65 3.28
C HIS A 71 7.22 -23.35 3.29
N LEU A 72 8.31 -22.58 3.35
CA LEU A 72 9.68 -23.11 3.45
C LEU A 72 9.85 -23.94 4.72
N ALA A 73 9.28 -23.50 5.84
CA ALA A 73 9.28 -24.26 7.10
C ALA A 73 8.61 -25.63 6.94
N LYS A 74 7.46 -25.71 6.24
CA LYS A 74 6.74 -26.96 5.95
C LYS A 74 7.54 -27.93 5.07
N LEU A 75 8.42 -27.40 4.22
CA LEU A 75 9.33 -28.19 3.39
C LEU A 75 10.59 -28.65 4.15
N GLY A 76 10.72 -28.31 5.44
CA GLY A 76 11.85 -28.69 6.28
C GLY A 76 12.94 -27.64 6.41
N PHE A 77 12.79 -26.45 5.81
CA PHE A 77 13.84 -25.43 5.80
C PHE A 77 13.81 -24.47 7.00
N SER A 78 13.27 -24.93 8.14
CA SER A 78 13.18 -24.10 9.35
C SER A 78 14.53 -23.94 10.07
N SER A 79 15.46 -24.89 9.88
CA SER A 79 16.75 -24.90 10.57
C SER A 79 17.79 -24.05 9.86
N GLU A 80 18.37 -23.07 10.56
CA GLU A 80 19.52 -22.30 10.06
C GLU A 80 20.82 -23.14 10.06
N ASP A 81 20.93 -24.17 10.92
CA ASP A 81 22.13 -24.96 11.15
C ASP A 81 22.34 -26.10 10.14
N GLU A 82 21.28 -26.51 9.45
CA GLU A 82 21.34 -27.59 8.46
C GLU A 82 21.74 -27.07 7.08
N ALA A 83 22.52 -27.89 6.37
CA ALA A 83 22.89 -27.61 4.98
C ALA A 83 21.64 -27.37 4.14
N PHE A 84 21.65 -26.28 3.39
CA PHE A 84 20.54 -25.89 2.53
C PHE A 84 20.58 -26.73 1.25
N GLU A 85 19.85 -27.83 1.24
CA GLU A 85 19.61 -28.66 0.05
C GLU A 85 18.14 -28.57 -0.33
N VAL A 86 17.84 -27.74 -1.33
CA VAL A 86 16.50 -27.65 -1.91
C VAL A 86 16.25 -28.93 -2.71
N PRO A 87 15.17 -29.69 -2.46
CA PRO A 87 14.81 -30.82 -3.30
C PRO A 87 14.74 -30.41 -4.76
N ASP A 88 15.24 -31.25 -5.67
CA ASP A 88 15.35 -30.94 -7.10
C ASP A 88 14.05 -30.40 -7.72
N HIS A 89 12.90 -30.89 -7.26
CA HIS A 89 11.58 -30.46 -7.73
C HIS A 89 11.16 -29.05 -7.25
N CYS A 90 11.75 -28.55 -6.16
CA CYS A 90 11.50 -27.21 -5.63
C CYS A 90 12.43 -26.15 -6.23
N VAL A 91 13.62 -26.53 -6.70
CA VAL A 91 14.62 -25.62 -7.29
C VAL A 91 14.03 -24.70 -8.37
N PRO A 92 13.36 -25.20 -9.43
CA PRO A 92 12.85 -24.32 -10.48
C PRO A 92 11.78 -23.35 -9.96
N VAL A 93 10.95 -23.79 -9.01
CA VAL A 93 9.91 -22.95 -8.41
C VAL A 93 10.52 -21.84 -7.56
N LEU A 94 11.58 -22.15 -6.81
CA LEU A 94 12.31 -21.17 -6.02
C LEU A 94 13.04 -20.16 -6.92
N GLU A 95 13.68 -20.60 -8.00
CA GLU A 95 14.34 -19.72 -8.97
C GLU A 95 13.36 -18.75 -9.63
N GLU A 96 12.18 -19.23 -10.04
CA GLU A 96 11.11 -18.39 -10.59
C GLU A 96 10.62 -17.36 -9.57
N LEU A 97 10.37 -17.79 -8.34
CA LEU A 97 10.02 -16.88 -7.25
C LEU A 97 11.13 -15.84 -7.02
N SER A 98 12.39 -16.26 -7.00
CA SER A 98 13.54 -15.39 -6.77
C SER A 98 13.64 -14.28 -7.80
N LYS A 99 13.37 -14.61 -9.07
CA LYS A 99 13.31 -13.63 -10.17
C LYS A 99 12.13 -12.68 -10.01
N GLU A 100 10.97 -13.18 -9.59
CA GLU A 100 9.80 -12.34 -9.42
C GLU A 100 9.94 -11.38 -8.23
N VAL A 101 10.53 -11.84 -7.12
CA VAL A 101 10.87 -10.97 -5.98
C VAL A 101 11.83 -9.85 -6.42
N GLU A 102 12.88 -10.19 -7.19
CA GLU A 102 13.80 -9.20 -7.73
C GLU A 102 13.09 -8.16 -8.61
N ASN A 103 12.20 -8.60 -9.51
CA ASN A 103 11.41 -7.70 -10.36
C ASN A 103 10.53 -6.76 -9.53
N PHE A 104 9.80 -7.31 -8.56
CA PHE A 104 8.90 -6.57 -7.70
C PHE A 104 9.64 -5.52 -6.85
N LEU A 105 10.73 -5.91 -6.19
CA LEU A 105 11.50 -4.99 -5.35
C LEU A 105 12.20 -3.89 -6.18
N ASN A 106 12.68 -4.20 -7.38
CA ASN A 106 13.15 -3.19 -8.33
C ASN A 106 12.05 -2.21 -8.71
N ALA A 107 10.81 -2.67 -8.90
CA ALA A 107 9.67 -1.79 -9.17
C ALA A 107 9.38 -0.87 -7.97
N CYS A 108 9.41 -1.40 -6.74
CA CYS A 108 9.25 -0.61 -5.52
C CYS A 108 10.34 0.48 -5.40
N LEU A 109 11.61 0.13 -5.60
CA LEU A 109 12.73 1.08 -5.51
C LEU A 109 12.65 2.20 -6.57
N LYS A 110 12.03 1.96 -7.72
CA LYS A 110 11.84 2.98 -8.76
C LYS A 110 10.79 4.04 -8.39
N ILE A 111 9.80 3.69 -7.58
CA ILE A 111 8.67 4.59 -7.27
C ILE A 111 8.78 5.25 -5.89
N GLY A 112 9.61 4.69 -5.00
CA GLY A 112 9.58 5.07 -3.60
C GLY A 112 10.82 4.66 -2.80
N THR A 113 10.92 5.22 -1.59
CA THR A 113 11.87 4.74 -0.60
C THR A 113 11.29 3.51 0.10
N CYS A 114 12.03 2.41 0.10
CA CYS A 114 11.58 1.13 0.65
C CYS A 114 12.13 0.89 2.07
N CYS A 115 11.27 0.39 2.95
CA CYS A 115 11.60 -0.06 4.30
C CYS A 115 11.03 -1.46 4.51
N ILE A 116 11.85 -2.39 5.01
CA ILE A 116 11.42 -3.72 5.44
C ILE A 116 11.19 -3.69 6.95
N VAL A 117 10.02 -4.13 7.40
CA VAL A 117 9.66 -4.20 8.83
C VAL A 117 9.15 -5.61 9.16
N THR A 118 9.99 -6.38 9.84
CA THR A 118 9.71 -7.78 10.20
C THR A 118 9.56 -7.98 11.71
N ASN A 119 8.77 -8.97 12.12
CA ASN A 119 8.76 -9.48 13.50
C ASN A 119 9.80 -10.60 13.73
N GLY A 120 10.59 -10.97 12.72
CA GLY A 120 11.81 -11.75 12.88
C GLY A 120 12.89 -10.99 13.65
N LEU A 121 13.89 -11.72 14.15
CA LEU A 121 15.01 -11.14 14.90
C LEU A 121 15.94 -10.32 13.99
N THR A 122 16.73 -9.43 14.56
CA THR A 122 17.74 -8.67 13.80
C THR A 122 18.70 -9.60 13.06
N GLY A 123 18.99 -9.27 11.80
CA GLY A 123 19.80 -10.11 10.90
C GLY A 123 19.02 -11.21 10.19
N TRP A 124 17.74 -11.46 10.54
CA TRP A 124 16.92 -12.50 9.92
C TRP A 124 16.70 -12.27 8.42
N VAL A 125 16.36 -11.02 8.04
CA VAL A 125 16.10 -10.65 6.65
C VAL A 125 17.34 -10.92 5.80
N GLU A 126 18.50 -10.49 6.26
CA GLU A 126 19.77 -10.62 5.55
C GLU A 126 20.19 -12.09 5.41
N ARG A 127 20.14 -12.86 6.51
CA ARG A 127 20.50 -14.29 6.49
C ARG A 127 19.55 -15.11 5.61
N SER A 128 18.24 -14.88 5.75
CA SER A 128 17.23 -15.59 4.95
C SER A 128 17.28 -15.17 3.48
N CYS A 129 17.50 -13.89 3.17
CA CYS A 129 17.71 -13.43 1.79
C CYS A 129 18.95 -14.09 1.17
N GLN A 130 20.08 -14.12 1.87
CA GLN A 130 21.30 -14.76 1.39
C GLN A 130 21.11 -16.26 1.12
N ARG A 131 20.28 -16.92 1.93
CA ARG A 131 19.99 -18.35 1.84
C ARG A 131 19.03 -18.70 0.71
N PHE A 132 17.91 -17.98 0.61
CA PHE A 132 16.79 -18.37 -0.26
C PHE A 132 16.63 -17.49 -1.51
N LEU A 133 17.13 -16.24 -1.48
CA LEU A 133 16.93 -15.22 -2.51
C LEU A 133 18.24 -14.46 -2.81
N PRO A 134 19.34 -15.13 -3.18
CA PRO A 134 20.66 -14.51 -3.26
C PRO A 134 20.77 -13.37 -4.29
N ASN A 135 19.99 -13.42 -5.38
CA ASN A 135 19.90 -12.33 -6.37
C ASN A 135 19.23 -11.06 -5.81
N VAL A 136 18.50 -11.17 -4.70
CA VAL A 136 17.76 -10.07 -4.08
C VAL A 136 18.60 -9.31 -3.04
N VAL A 137 19.71 -9.89 -2.56
CA VAL A 137 20.59 -9.30 -1.53
C VAL A 137 21.01 -7.85 -1.88
N PRO A 138 21.47 -7.52 -3.10
CA PRO A 138 21.87 -6.16 -3.45
C PRO A 138 20.72 -5.14 -3.40
N LEU A 139 19.46 -5.59 -3.52
CA LEU A 139 18.29 -4.74 -3.41
C LEU A 139 17.95 -4.48 -1.94
N VAL A 140 18.03 -5.49 -1.08
CA VAL A 140 17.79 -5.37 0.36
C VAL A 140 18.79 -4.38 0.99
N GLU A 141 20.04 -4.38 0.55
CA GLU A 141 21.08 -3.42 0.99
C GLU A 141 20.74 -1.95 0.69
N GLN A 142 19.86 -1.70 -0.28
CA GLN A 142 19.38 -0.34 -0.61
C GLN A 142 18.18 0.09 0.24
N MET A 143 17.63 -0.80 1.06
CA MET A 143 16.43 -0.58 1.87
C MET A 143 16.76 -0.37 3.34
N THR A 144 15.85 0.28 4.07
CA THR A 144 15.94 0.31 5.53
C THR A 144 15.32 -0.97 6.10
N VAL A 145 16.12 -1.84 6.72
CA VAL A 145 15.63 -3.05 7.38
C VAL A 145 15.47 -2.80 8.88
N VAL A 146 14.30 -3.13 9.44
CA VAL A 146 14.00 -2.98 10.87
C VAL A 146 13.35 -4.25 11.42
N SER A 147 13.99 -4.85 12.42
CA SER A 147 13.36 -5.87 13.27
C SER A 147 12.51 -5.18 14.34
N ALA A 148 11.18 -5.25 14.19
CA ALA A 148 10.25 -4.72 15.16
C ALA A 148 10.35 -5.48 16.49
N ARG A 149 10.44 -6.82 16.42
CA ARG A 149 10.60 -7.68 17.58
C ARG A 149 11.84 -7.33 18.39
N SER A 150 13.02 -7.31 17.77
CA SER A 150 14.27 -7.07 18.51
C SER A 150 14.30 -5.69 19.17
N ASN A 151 13.64 -4.70 18.56
CA ASN A 151 13.60 -3.35 19.09
C ASN A 151 12.59 -3.17 20.24
N PHE A 152 11.51 -3.95 20.27
CA PHE A 152 10.35 -3.63 21.13
C PHE A 152 9.79 -4.80 21.95
N GLU A 153 10.27 -6.04 21.78
CA GLU A 153 9.82 -7.21 22.58
C GLU A 153 10.06 -7.04 24.08
N SER A 154 11.19 -6.42 24.47
CA SER A 154 11.48 -6.14 25.88
C SER A 154 10.51 -5.15 26.52
N VAL A 155 9.92 -4.24 25.74
CA VAL A 155 8.98 -3.21 26.19
C VAL A 155 7.54 -3.72 26.10
N PHE A 156 7.22 -4.52 25.09
CA PHE A 156 5.90 -5.09 24.86
C PHE A 156 5.96 -6.62 24.71
N PRO A 157 6.21 -7.38 25.79
CA PRO A 157 6.33 -8.84 25.70
C PRO A 157 5.08 -9.48 25.09
N ASP A 158 5.27 -10.45 24.19
CA ASP A 158 4.20 -11.22 23.52
C ASP A 158 3.15 -10.37 22.79
N ARG A 159 3.50 -9.14 22.39
CA ARG A 159 2.59 -8.20 21.72
C ARG A 159 3.16 -7.76 20.37
N PRO A 160 3.17 -8.66 19.35
CA PRO A 160 3.80 -8.40 18.05
C PRO A 160 3.22 -7.21 17.28
N ILE A 161 1.93 -6.89 17.49
CA ILE A 161 1.31 -5.70 16.91
C ILE A 161 1.89 -4.40 17.48
N GLU A 162 2.19 -4.36 18.78
CA GLU A 162 2.75 -3.17 19.43
C GLU A 162 4.18 -2.90 18.93
N TRP A 163 4.93 -3.96 18.61
CA TRP A 163 6.26 -3.83 18.01
C TRP A 163 6.20 -3.11 16.67
N LYS A 164 5.30 -3.56 15.77
CA LYS A 164 5.15 -2.93 14.45
C LYS A 164 4.55 -1.53 14.56
N ILE A 165 3.59 -1.28 15.46
CA ILE A 165 3.07 0.08 15.72
C ILE A 165 4.21 1.03 16.11
N ALA A 166 5.09 0.61 17.03
CA ALA A 166 6.20 1.43 17.49
C ALA A 166 7.19 1.73 16.35
N VAL A 167 7.57 0.72 15.56
CA VAL A 167 8.43 0.91 14.38
C VAL A 167 7.79 1.83 13.34
N TYR A 168 6.53 1.61 12.98
CA TYR A 168 5.85 2.44 11.97
C TYR A 168 5.75 3.89 12.41
N ARG A 169 5.44 4.16 13.69
CA ARG A 169 5.44 5.52 14.23
C ARG A 169 6.82 6.17 14.09
N ASP A 170 7.88 5.46 14.47
CA ASP A 170 9.24 5.98 14.42
C ASP A 170 9.73 6.19 12.98
N LEU A 171 9.36 5.30 12.05
CA LEU A 171 9.66 5.43 10.62
C LEU A 171 8.98 6.66 10.02
N LEU A 172 7.67 6.83 10.24
CA LEU A 172 6.94 7.98 9.72
C LEU A 172 7.45 9.29 10.35
N ALA A 173 7.76 9.31 11.64
CA ALA A 173 8.39 10.45 12.32
C ALA A 173 9.71 10.86 11.66
N LYS A 174 10.64 9.90 11.49
CA LYS A 174 11.95 10.13 10.86
C LYS A 174 11.86 10.61 9.41
N ARG A 175 10.76 10.30 8.72
CA ARG A 175 10.47 10.73 7.35
C ARG A 175 9.72 12.07 7.28
N GLY A 176 9.49 12.73 8.41
CA GLY A 176 8.87 14.05 8.49
C GLY A 176 7.34 14.06 8.40
N PHE A 177 6.69 12.91 8.60
CA PHE A 177 5.23 12.81 8.61
C PHE A 177 4.62 13.34 9.91
N LEU A 178 5.38 13.31 11.01
CA LEU A 178 4.96 13.95 12.25
C LEU A 178 5.44 15.40 12.24
N GLN A 179 4.51 16.33 12.42
CA GLN A 179 4.86 17.73 12.63
C GLN A 179 5.54 17.87 13.99
N GLU A 180 6.65 18.62 14.06
CA GLU A 180 6.99 19.26 15.33
C GLU A 180 5.88 20.26 15.68
N PRO A 181 5.47 20.36 16.95
CA PRO A 181 4.49 21.36 17.35
C PRO A 181 4.98 22.74 16.89
N PRO A 182 4.09 23.62 16.40
CA PRO A 182 4.50 24.94 15.97
C PRO A 182 5.21 25.64 17.13
N VAL A 183 6.46 26.05 16.89
CA VAL A 183 7.19 26.90 17.84
C VAL A 183 6.37 28.19 17.97
N GLU A 184 5.86 28.48 19.17
CA GLU A 184 5.19 29.75 19.47
C GLU A 184 6.23 30.88 19.45
N THR A 185 6.66 31.30 18.26
CA THR A 185 7.40 32.55 18.09
C THR A 185 6.40 33.71 18.16
N HIS A 186 6.18 34.20 19.38
CA HIS A 186 5.70 35.55 19.72
C HIS A 186 4.95 36.30 18.60
N GLY A 187 3.70 35.92 18.34
CA GLY A 187 2.73 36.77 17.63
C GLY A 187 2.73 36.74 16.11
N VAL A 188 3.49 35.86 15.45
CA VAL A 188 3.37 35.66 13.99
C VAL A 188 2.74 34.29 13.72
N TYR A 189 1.43 34.28 13.40
CA TYR A 189 0.78 33.10 12.84
C TYR A 189 1.38 32.84 11.46
N VAL A 190 2.39 31.98 11.37
CA VAL A 190 2.82 31.43 10.09
C VAL A 190 1.68 30.54 9.61
N GLN A 191 1.01 30.93 8.51
CA GLN A 191 0.09 30.04 7.83
C GLN A 191 0.83 28.73 7.55
N GLN A 192 0.39 27.64 8.18
CA GLN A 192 0.88 26.31 7.82
C GLN A 192 0.56 26.13 6.34
N GLN A 193 1.60 26.13 5.49
CA GLN A 193 1.43 25.75 4.10
C GLN A 193 0.76 24.38 4.09
N GLU A 194 -0.36 24.25 3.39
CA GLU A 194 -1.03 22.97 3.16
C GLU A 194 -0.01 22.04 2.50
N ARG A 195 0.61 21.18 3.30
CA ARG A 195 1.52 20.18 2.79
C ARG A 195 0.70 19.17 2.02
N GLN A 196 1.15 18.87 0.80
CA GLN A 196 0.57 17.79 0.01
C GLN A 196 0.59 16.48 0.84
N PRO A 197 -0.48 15.66 0.78
CA PRO A 197 -0.51 14.38 1.46
C PRO A 197 0.71 13.53 1.09
N GLN A 198 1.41 13.04 2.11
CA GLN A 198 2.53 12.14 1.92
C GLN A 198 2.01 10.72 1.79
N GLN A 199 2.47 10.02 0.76
CA GLN A 199 1.97 8.69 0.42
C GLN A 199 2.74 7.59 1.16
N VAL A 200 1.99 6.66 1.75
CA VAL A 200 2.52 5.42 2.34
C VAL A 200 1.85 4.24 1.66
N ILE A 201 2.66 3.35 1.08
CA ILE A 201 2.19 2.07 0.54
C ILE A 201 2.71 0.98 1.48
N ALA A 202 1.81 0.23 2.10
CA ALA A 202 2.17 -0.82 3.05
C ALA A 202 1.67 -2.18 2.55
N LEU A 203 2.58 -3.15 2.48
CA LEU A 203 2.30 -4.51 2.03
C LEU A 203 2.70 -5.50 3.11
N GLY A 204 1.79 -6.41 3.46
CA GLY A 204 2.04 -7.46 4.45
C GLY A 204 1.02 -8.59 4.32
N ASP A 205 1.42 -9.79 4.71
CA ASP A 205 0.59 -10.98 4.66
C ASP A 205 -0.30 -11.14 5.88
N SER A 206 -0.07 -10.41 6.98
CA SER A 206 -0.77 -10.65 8.25
C SER A 206 -1.75 -9.55 8.64
N GLN A 207 -2.76 -9.89 9.45
CA GLN A 207 -3.64 -8.88 10.04
C GLN A 207 -2.89 -7.97 11.02
N VAL A 208 -1.77 -8.43 11.58
CA VAL A 208 -0.91 -7.62 12.46
C VAL A 208 -0.36 -6.42 11.68
N ASP A 209 0.13 -6.62 10.47
CA ASP A 209 0.65 -5.57 9.60
C ASP A 209 -0.41 -4.53 9.26
N ARG A 210 -1.53 -5.01 8.71
CA ARG A 210 -2.65 -4.17 8.29
C ARG A 210 -3.16 -3.33 9.46
N CYS A 211 -3.43 -3.95 10.61
CA CYS A 211 -3.93 -3.23 11.79
C CYS A 211 -2.91 -2.21 12.32
N ALA A 212 -1.63 -2.59 12.40
CA ALA A 212 -0.59 -1.72 12.94
C ALA A 212 -0.40 -0.47 12.08
N ILE A 213 -0.29 -0.61 10.75
CA ILE A 213 -0.07 0.55 9.88
C ILE A 213 -1.31 1.44 9.82
N GLN A 214 -2.52 0.87 9.78
CA GLN A 214 -3.76 1.64 9.84
C GLN A 214 -3.89 2.42 11.15
N TYR A 215 -3.51 1.81 12.29
CA TYR A 215 -3.53 2.45 13.59
C TYR A 215 -2.66 3.71 13.62
N VAL A 216 -1.44 3.60 13.06
CA VAL A 216 -0.47 4.71 12.99
C VAL A 216 -0.90 5.77 11.98
N ALA A 217 -1.29 5.38 10.76
CA ALA A 217 -1.67 6.32 9.71
C ALA A 217 -2.88 7.18 10.09
N ARG A 218 -3.90 6.60 10.75
CA ARG A 218 -5.06 7.35 11.26
C ARG A 218 -4.70 8.43 12.30
N ARG A 219 -3.51 8.33 12.90
CA ARG A 219 -2.97 9.27 13.90
C ARG A 219 -1.85 10.15 13.35
N THR A 220 -1.57 10.05 12.06
CA THR A 220 -0.51 10.78 11.37
C THR A 220 -1.16 11.70 10.33
N PRO A 221 -1.34 13.00 10.65
CA PRO A 221 -1.97 13.95 9.72
C PRO A 221 -1.26 13.97 8.37
N ASN A 222 -1.97 14.33 7.30
CA ASN A 222 -1.44 14.41 5.93
C ASN A 222 -0.82 13.10 5.41
N THR A 223 -1.28 11.94 5.90
CA THR A 223 -0.85 10.62 5.39
C THR A 223 -1.90 10.01 4.48
N GLN A 224 -1.55 9.73 3.23
CA GLN A 224 -2.36 8.94 2.31
C GLN A 224 -1.88 7.48 2.35
N LEU A 225 -2.57 6.65 3.13
CA LEU A 225 -2.23 5.23 3.29
C LEU A 225 -2.89 4.39 2.19
N LYS A 226 -2.10 3.54 1.55
CA LYS A 226 -2.53 2.43 0.70
C LYS A 226 -2.04 1.13 1.33
N SER A 227 -2.92 0.46 2.04
CA SER A 227 -2.65 -0.82 2.70
C SER A 227 -3.11 -1.96 1.80
N ILE A 228 -2.20 -2.90 1.51
CA ILE A 228 -2.51 -4.10 0.74
C ILE A 228 -2.17 -5.32 1.59
N LYS A 229 -3.21 -6.05 1.98
CA LYS A 229 -3.11 -7.31 2.69
C LYS A 229 -2.98 -8.46 1.70
N LEU A 230 -1.87 -9.18 1.76
CA LEU A 230 -1.58 -10.33 0.91
C LEU A 230 -2.17 -11.63 1.50
N LEU A 231 -2.07 -12.74 0.78
CA LEU A 231 -2.53 -14.04 1.29
C LEU A 231 -1.72 -14.47 2.50
N ASP A 232 -2.39 -15.03 3.52
CA ASP A 232 -1.70 -15.63 4.66
C ASP A 232 -0.93 -16.89 4.22
N ASN A 233 0.33 -17.02 4.66
CA ASN A 233 1.14 -18.22 4.47
C ASN A 233 1.18 -18.78 3.02
N PRO A 234 1.49 -17.95 2.00
CA PRO A 234 1.40 -18.37 0.61
C PRO A 234 2.41 -19.47 0.28
N SER A 235 2.05 -20.37 -0.63
CA SER A 235 3.04 -21.21 -1.32
C SER A 235 3.97 -20.35 -2.19
N MET A 236 5.12 -20.90 -2.61
CA MET A 236 6.03 -20.19 -3.52
C MET A 236 5.31 -19.70 -4.79
N THR A 237 4.45 -20.52 -5.39
CA THR A 237 3.68 -20.15 -6.59
C THR A 237 2.62 -19.08 -6.32
N GLN A 238 1.92 -19.14 -5.18
CA GLN A 238 0.98 -18.07 -4.80
C GLN A 238 1.71 -16.75 -4.57
N LEU A 239 2.86 -16.79 -3.90
CA LEU A 239 3.69 -15.62 -3.66
C LEU A 239 4.21 -15.01 -4.97
N GLN A 240 4.72 -15.84 -5.89
CA GLN A 240 5.11 -15.40 -7.23
C GLN A 240 3.95 -14.69 -7.95
N LYS A 241 2.76 -15.30 -7.99
CA LYS A 241 1.58 -14.73 -8.66
C LYS A 241 1.14 -13.39 -8.04
N GLN A 242 1.10 -13.29 -6.71
CA GLN A 242 0.68 -12.04 -6.06
C GLN A 242 1.72 -10.93 -6.26
N LEU A 243 3.02 -11.22 -6.18
CA LEU A 243 4.07 -10.22 -6.43
C LEU A 243 4.05 -9.74 -7.89
N HIS A 244 3.80 -10.65 -8.83
CA HIS A 244 3.62 -10.29 -10.23
C HIS A 244 2.44 -9.34 -10.44
N LEU A 245 1.27 -9.68 -9.89
CA LEU A 245 0.08 -8.84 -9.94
C LEU A 245 0.37 -7.44 -9.38
N LEU A 246 0.98 -7.37 -8.19
CA LEU A 246 1.31 -6.10 -7.54
C LEU A 246 2.32 -5.29 -8.35
N GLY A 247 3.36 -5.94 -8.90
CA GLY A 247 4.36 -5.30 -9.74
C GLY A 247 3.76 -4.63 -10.98
N VAL A 248 2.78 -5.28 -11.62
CA VAL A 248 2.04 -4.73 -12.76
C VAL A 248 1.20 -3.51 -12.40
N PHE A 249 0.62 -3.48 -11.20
CA PHE A 249 -0.24 -2.40 -10.73
C PHE A 249 0.47 -1.34 -9.88
N LEU A 250 1.76 -1.49 -9.59
CA LEU A 250 2.46 -0.68 -8.61
C LEU A 250 2.50 0.81 -8.99
N VAL A 251 2.65 1.11 -10.28
CA VAL A 251 2.66 2.49 -10.81
C VAL A 251 1.28 3.11 -10.69
N GLN A 252 0.23 2.38 -11.04
CA GLN A 252 -1.16 2.82 -10.92
C GLN A 252 -1.52 3.01 -9.44
N LEU A 253 -1.09 2.09 -8.58
CA LEU A 253 -1.25 2.18 -7.14
C LEU A 253 -0.59 3.44 -6.61
N SER A 254 0.65 3.76 -7.01
CA SER A 254 1.33 4.99 -6.60
C SER A 254 0.65 6.26 -7.13
N GLY A 255 0.14 6.23 -8.36
CA GLY A 255 -0.58 7.37 -8.96
C GLY A 255 -2.02 7.59 -8.49
N HIS A 256 -2.57 6.69 -7.66
CA HIS A 256 -3.95 6.82 -7.16
C HIS A 256 -4.06 7.92 -6.09
N ASP A 257 -4.98 8.87 -6.23
CA ASP A 257 -5.01 10.05 -5.33
C ASP A 257 -5.81 9.84 -4.03
N GLU A 258 -6.36 8.64 -3.81
CA GLU A 258 -7.11 8.32 -2.60
C GLU A 258 -6.43 7.22 -1.76
N PRO A 259 -6.67 7.20 -0.43
CA PRO A 259 -6.32 6.09 0.43
C PRO A 259 -6.95 4.78 -0.07
N LEU A 260 -6.28 3.66 0.16
CA LEU A 260 -6.75 2.33 -0.22
C LEU A 260 -6.55 1.35 0.93
N ASP A 261 -7.49 0.43 1.07
CA ASP A 261 -7.39 -0.72 1.96
C ASP A 261 -7.88 -1.95 1.19
N LEU A 262 -6.94 -2.72 0.67
CA LEU A 262 -7.19 -3.86 -0.21
C LEU A 262 -6.76 -5.15 0.47
N GLU A 263 -7.47 -6.23 0.17
CA GLU A 263 -7.17 -7.58 0.63
C GLU A 263 -7.21 -8.52 -0.56
N LEU A 264 -6.09 -9.18 -0.84
CA LEU A 264 -6.00 -10.16 -1.91
C LEU A 264 -6.73 -11.44 -1.48
N SER A 265 -7.56 -11.96 -2.38
CA SER A 265 -8.22 -13.24 -2.21
C SER A 265 -7.64 -14.28 -3.19
N ASN A 266 -7.85 -15.56 -2.90
CA ASN A 266 -7.32 -16.64 -3.75
C ASN A 266 -7.92 -16.61 -5.16
N GLU A 267 -9.16 -16.12 -5.33
CA GLU A 267 -9.84 -16.01 -6.62
C GLU A 267 -9.11 -15.04 -7.56
N MET A 268 -8.37 -14.06 -7.02
CA MET A 268 -7.61 -13.09 -7.80
C MET A 268 -6.31 -13.67 -8.38
N LEU A 269 -5.88 -14.86 -7.94
CA LEU A 269 -4.65 -15.53 -8.38
C LEU A 269 -4.92 -16.76 -9.29
N GLN A 270 -6.17 -16.98 -9.68
CA GLN A 270 -6.58 -18.10 -10.54
C GLN A 270 -6.19 -17.86 -12.00
#